data_AF-A0A0F9M3K1-F1
#
_entry.id   AF-A0A0F9M3K1-F1
#
_cell.length_a   1.000
_cell.length_b   1.000
_cell.length_c   1.000
_cell.angle_alpha   90.00
_cell.angle_beta   90.00
_cell.angle_gamma   90.00
#
_symmetry.space_group_name_H-M   'P 1'
#
loop_
_entity.id
_entity.type
_entity.pdbx_description
1 polymer ?
#
loop_
_entity_poly.entity_id
_entity_poly.type
_entity_poly.pdbx_seq_one_letter_code
_entity_poly.pdbx_strand_id
1 'polypeptide(L)'
;MSHFTKVVTKIFDKEILISTLKKLKYSVFEGKLKLTGYEGQKRNIDILVKLKGSYDIGFARNKDGSFSIIADWWGVTNVKKEEFTRMVNQNYSLNMIRREMKKKGYKIVKQTNLEDKSIKVVVRKW
;
A
#
# COMPACT_ATOMS: atom_id res chain seq x y z
N MET A 1 26.62 -1.45 -2.02
CA MET A 1 25.46 -2.26 -2.50
C MET A 1 24.19 -1.52 -2.13
N SER A 2 23.30 -1.23 -3.09
CA SER A 2 22.03 -0.55 -2.80
C SER A 2 21.02 -1.58 -2.26
N HIS A 3 20.54 -1.40 -1.02
CA HIS A 3 19.54 -2.29 -0.39
C HIS A 3 18.09 -1.95 -0.75
N PHE A 4 17.89 -0.93 -1.60
CA PHE A 4 16.57 -0.57 -2.07
C PHE A 4 15.92 -1.72 -2.82
N THR A 5 14.84 -2.23 -2.25
CA THR A 5 14.02 -3.25 -2.91
C THR A 5 12.81 -2.59 -3.53
N LYS A 6 12.60 -2.86 -4.83
CA LYS A 6 11.38 -2.49 -5.54
C LYS A 6 10.44 -3.69 -5.57
N VAL A 7 9.23 -3.51 -5.06
CA VAL A 7 8.14 -4.50 -5.15
C VAL A 7 7.06 -3.97 -6.07
N VAL A 8 6.89 -4.60 -7.22
CA VAL A 8 5.83 -4.25 -8.17
C VAL A 8 4.49 -4.71 -7.62
N THR A 9 3.52 -3.80 -7.53
CA THR A 9 2.17 -4.12 -7.05
C THR A 9 1.14 -3.81 -8.13
N LYS A 10 -0.06 -4.41 -8.03
CA LYS A 10 -1.20 -4.14 -8.92
C LYS A 10 -2.09 -3.00 -8.38
N ILE A 11 -1.47 -1.99 -7.78
CA ILE A 11 -2.15 -0.82 -7.23
C ILE A 11 -2.16 0.25 -8.32
N PHE A 12 -3.34 0.66 -8.78
CA PHE A 12 -3.47 1.66 -9.85
C PHE A 12 -4.09 2.96 -9.34
N ASP A 13 -4.86 2.87 -8.26
CA ASP A 13 -5.64 3.98 -7.74
C ASP A 13 -4.93 4.64 -6.55
N LYS A 14 -4.47 5.87 -6.78
CA LYS A 14 -3.77 6.66 -5.77
C LYS A 14 -4.66 6.96 -4.56
N GLU A 15 -5.93 7.29 -4.77
CA GLU A 15 -6.84 7.69 -3.70
C GLU A 15 -7.13 6.51 -2.77
N ILE A 16 -7.42 5.33 -3.34
CA ILE A 16 -7.62 4.11 -2.54
C ILE A 16 -6.33 3.77 -1.79
N LEU A 17 -5.17 3.90 -2.43
CA LEU A 17 -3.88 3.64 -1.76
C LEU A 17 -3.68 4.57 -0.56
N ILE A 18 -3.85 5.88 -0.72
CA ILE A 18 -3.69 6.87 0.36
C ILE A 18 -4.70 6.61 1.48
N SER A 19 -5.96 6.37 1.13
CA SER A 19 -7.01 6.04 2.09
C SER A 19 -6.68 4.77 2.88
N THR A 20 -6.16 3.74 2.17
CA THR A 20 -5.71 2.48 2.78
C THR A 20 -4.58 2.71 3.77
N LEU A 21 -3.55 3.44 3.38
CA LEU A 21 -2.39 3.74 4.22
C LEU A 21 -2.77 4.60 5.45
N LYS A 22 -3.62 5.61 5.26
CA LYS A 22 -4.17 6.42 6.36
C LYS A 22 -5.00 5.57 7.33
N LYS A 23 -5.81 4.64 6.82
CA LYS A 23 -6.61 3.70 7.64
C LYS A 23 -5.73 2.76 8.46
N LEU A 24 -4.57 2.39 7.93
CA LEU A 24 -3.52 1.65 8.64
C LEU A 24 -2.74 2.52 9.65
N LYS A 25 -3.18 3.76 9.89
CA LYS A 25 -2.57 4.74 10.80
C LYS A 25 -1.14 5.16 10.41
N TYR A 26 -0.77 5.02 9.14
CA TYR A 26 0.50 5.53 8.65
C TYR A 26 0.40 7.01 8.28
N SER A 27 1.52 7.73 8.45
CA SER A 27 1.65 9.12 7.99
C SER A 27 2.02 9.11 6.52
N VAL A 28 1.14 9.65 5.67
CA VAL A 28 1.28 9.60 4.21
C VAL A 28 1.40 11.01 3.65
N PHE A 29 2.41 11.24 2.83
CA PHE A 29 2.64 12.47 2.10
C PHE A 29 2.59 12.18 0.60
N GLU A 30 2.03 13.09 -0.17
CA GLU A 30 1.91 12.95 -1.62
C GLU A 30 2.60 14.11 -2.35
N GLY A 31 3.11 13.82 -3.54
CA GLY A 31 3.79 14.81 -4.38
C GLY A 31 5.10 14.27 -4.96
N LYS A 32 5.88 15.14 -5.58
CA LYS A 32 7.24 14.79 -6.04
C LYS A 32 8.18 14.76 -4.85
N LEU A 33 8.23 13.62 -4.18
CA LEU A 33 9.00 13.42 -2.96
C LEU A 33 10.28 12.62 -3.25
N LYS A 34 11.26 12.76 -2.36
CA LYS A 34 12.51 12.01 -2.43
C LYS A 34 12.61 11.11 -1.21
N LEU A 35 12.62 9.80 -1.46
CA LEU A 35 12.91 8.81 -0.44
C LEU A 35 14.42 8.78 -0.22
N THR A 36 14.86 8.95 1.03
CA THR A 36 16.28 8.85 1.39
C THR A 36 16.50 7.49 2.03
N GLY A 37 17.44 6.72 1.50
CA GLY A 37 17.83 5.42 2.04
C GLY A 37 19.28 5.40 2.48
N TYR A 38 19.82 4.18 2.62
CA TYR A 38 21.19 3.96 3.05
C TYR A 38 22.21 4.72 2.18
N GLU A 39 23.24 5.27 2.82
CA GLU A 39 24.29 6.11 2.20
C GLU A 39 23.79 7.36 1.47
N GLY A 40 22.64 7.92 1.87
CA GLY A 40 22.12 9.16 1.28
C GLY A 40 21.56 8.98 -0.14
N GLN A 41 21.34 7.74 -0.57
CA GLN A 41 20.72 7.43 -1.84
C GLN A 41 19.29 8.00 -1.87
N LYS A 42 19.01 8.81 -2.90
CA LYS A 42 17.69 9.42 -3.10
C LYS A 42 16.94 8.75 -4.25
N ARG A 43 15.70 8.35 -4.00
CA ARG A 43 14.79 7.83 -5.03
C ARG A 43 13.57 8.73 -5.15
N ASN A 44 13.22 9.08 -6.39
CA ASN A 44 12.00 9.83 -6.66
C ASN A 44 10.80 8.91 -6.45
N ILE A 45 9.83 9.40 -5.69
CA ILE A 45 8.61 8.70 -5.32
C ILE A 45 7.44 9.69 -5.38
N ASP A 46 6.24 9.15 -5.59
CA ASP A 46 5.01 9.94 -5.69
C ASP A 46 4.29 10.02 -4.34
N ILE A 47 4.52 9.02 -3.47
CA ILE A 47 3.89 8.91 -2.16
C ILE A 47 4.95 8.45 -1.17
N LEU A 48 5.11 9.19 -0.08
CA LEU A 48 5.99 8.86 1.04
C LEU A 48 5.14 8.40 2.22
N VAL A 49 5.52 7.27 2.81
CA VAL A 49 4.95 6.73 4.03
C VAL A 49 6.01 6.83 5.12
N LYS A 50 5.76 7.73 6.07
CA LYS A 50 6.66 7.99 7.18
C LYS A 50 6.39 7.02 8.31
N LEU A 51 7.41 6.25 8.68
CA LEU A 51 7.37 5.32 9.81
C LEU A 51 8.00 5.98 11.04
N LYS A 52 7.34 5.92 12.20
CA LYS A 52 7.91 6.46 13.44
C LYS A 52 9.05 5.56 13.91
N GLY A 53 10.26 6.12 14.02
CA GLY A 53 11.44 5.41 14.53
C GLY A 53 12.03 4.39 13.54
N SER A 54 11.73 4.50 12.25
CA SER A 54 12.20 3.57 11.22
C SER A 54 12.43 4.30 9.90
N TYR A 55 13.05 3.63 8.93
CA TYR A 55 13.19 4.19 7.58
C TYR A 55 11.83 4.36 6.91
N ASP A 56 11.73 5.35 6.03
CA ASP A 56 10.49 5.63 5.31
C ASP A 56 10.27 4.62 4.17
N ILE A 57 9.01 4.46 3.77
CA ILE A 57 8.60 3.63 2.64
C ILE A 57 8.05 4.55 1.55
N GLY A 58 8.52 4.39 0.32
CA GLY A 58 8.02 5.12 -0.83
C GLY A 58 7.13 4.29 -1.73
N PHE A 59 6.24 4.95 -2.46
CA PHE A 59 5.58 4.39 -3.63
C PHE A 59 5.92 5.24 -4.85
N ALA A 60 6.41 4.58 -5.90
CA ALA A 60 6.69 5.21 -7.18
C ALA A 60 5.72 4.70 -8.23
N ARG A 61 5.17 5.62 -9.03
CA ARG A 61 4.31 5.28 -10.16
C ARG A 61 5.16 4.73 -11.30
N ASN A 62 4.80 3.55 -11.80
CA ASN A 62 5.36 2.94 -12.99
C ASN A 62 4.75 3.57 -14.25
N LYS A 63 5.39 3.31 -15.40
CA LYS A 63 4.91 3.74 -16.72
C LYS A 63 3.51 3.18 -17.03
N ASP A 64 3.21 1.97 -16.58
CA ASP A 64 1.91 1.31 -16.77
C ASP A 64 0.79 1.87 -15.86
N GLY A 65 1.10 2.92 -15.08
CA GLY A 65 0.16 3.53 -14.13
C GLY A 65 0.03 2.81 -12.80
N SER A 66 0.65 1.63 -12.63
CA SER A 66 0.71 0.92 -11.35
C SER A 66 1.71 1.56 -10.37
N PHE A 67 1.50 1.43 -9.07
CA PHE A 67 2.42 1.88 -8.04
C PHE A 67 3.31 0.72 -7.58
N SER A 68 4.63 0.95 -7.52
CA SER A 68 5.58 0.03 -6.88
C SER A 68 5.98 0.54 -5.52
N ILE A 69 6.13 -0.38 -4.56
CA ILE A 69 6.71 -0.07 -3.26
C ILE A 69 8.23 -0.01 -3.43
N ILE A 70 8.85 1.07 -2.98
CA ILE A 70 10.30 1.27 -2.94
C ILE A 70 10.65 1.58 -1.49
N ALA A 71 11.45 0.72 -0.87
CA ALA A 71 11.93 0.97 0.48
C ALA A 71 13.29 0.31 0.70
N ASP A 72 14.02 0.84 1.67
CA ASP A 72 15.23 0.23 2.20
C ASP A 72 14.87 -0.64 3.40
N TRP A 73 14.51 -1.90 3.13
CA TRP A 73 14.01 -2.81 4.16
C TRP A 73 15.06 -3.19 5.22
N TRP A 74 16.34 -2.93 4.96
CA TRP A 74 17.38 -3.14 5.96
C TRP A 74 17.26 -2.13 7.11
N GLY A 75 16.89 -0.88 6.81
CA GLY A 75 16.63 0.16 7.81
C GLY A 75 15.20 0.17 8.36
N VAL A 76 14.29 -0.62 7.78
CA VAL A 76 12.90 -0.74 8.26
C VAL A 76 12.82 -1.83 9.33
N THR A 77 12.90 -1.41 10.58
CA THR A 77 12.85 -2.25 11.78
C THR A 77 11.42 -2.57 12.22
N ASN A 78 10.43 -1.73 11.90
CA ASN A 78 9.07 -1.88 12.42
C ASN A 78 8.18 -2.84 11.60
N VAL A 79 8.49 -3.09 10.34
CA VAL A 79 7.65 -3.91 9.44
C VAL A 79 8.50 -4.71 8.47
N LYS A 80 8.17 -5.99 8.28
CA LYS A 80 8.83 -6.82 7.26
C LYS A 80 8.27 -6.51 5.88
N LYS A 81 9.12 -6.63 4.84
CA LYS A 81 8.78 -6.39 3.43
C LYS A 81 7.52 -7.14 2.99
N GLU A 82 7.51 -8.46 3.19
CA GLU A 82 6.42 -9.34 2.75
C GLU A 82 5.14 -9.03 3.50
N GLU A 83 5.24 -8.79 4.81
CA GLU A 83 4.09 -8.50 5.66
C GLU A 83 3.45 -7.15 5.31
N PHE A 84 4.25 -6.10 5.17
CA PHE A 84 3.78 -4.78 4.76
C PHE A 84 3.14 -4.83 3.38
N THR A 85 3.82 -5.44 2.41
CA THR A 85 3.30 -5.57 1.03
C THR A 85 1.97 -6.31 1.02
N ARG A 86 1.89 -7.45 1.73
CA ARG A 86 0.67 -8.24 1.83
C ARG A 86 -0.46 -7.46 2.49
N MET A 87 -0.19 -6.80 3.61
CA MET A 87 -1.18 -6.01 4.35
C MET A 87 -1.74 -4.86 3.53
N VAL A 88 -0.86 -4.09 2.87
CA VAL A 88 -1.26 -2.97 1.99
C VAL A 88 -2.08 -3.50 0.82
N ASN A 89 -1.62 -4.57 0.16
CA ASN A 89 -2.31 -5.12 -1.00
C ASN A 89 -3.69 -5.69 -0.65
N GLN A 90 -3.83 -6.37 0.49
CA GLN A 90 -5.11 -6.88 0.99
C GLN A 90 -6.10 -5.76 1.29
N ASN A 91 -5.68 -4.74 2.05
CA ASN A 91 -6.56 -3.62 2.40
C ASN A 91 -6.92 -2.77 1.17
N TYR A 92 -5.98 -2.57 0.25
CA TYR A 92 -6.22 -1.88 -1.01
C TYR A 92 -7.26 -2.62 -1.85
N SER A 93 -7.08 -3.92 -2.07
CA SER A 93 -8.01 -4.75 -2.84
C SER A 93 -9.41 -4.71 -2.23
N LEU A 94 -9.50 -4.76 -0.91
CA LEU A 94 -10.77 -4.70 -0.20
C LEU A 94 -11.48 -3.34 -0.33
N ASN A 95 -10.71 -2.24 -0.24
CA ASN A 95 -11.25 -0.90 -0.44
C ASN A 95 -11.65 -0.65 -1.90
N MET A 96 -10.90 -1.21 -2.85
CA MET A 96 -11.23 -1.20 -4.28
C MET A 96 -12.55 -1.93 -4.55
N ILE A 97 -12.69 -3.15 -4.03
CA ILE A 97 -13.94 -3.93 -4.13
C ILE A 97 -15.10 -3.15 -3.49
N ARG A 98 -14.91 -2.56 -2.30
CA ARG A 98 -15.94 -1.71 -1.68
C ARG A 98 -16.38 -0.57 -2.58
N ARG A 99 -15.43 0.12 -3.21
CA ARG A 99 -15.72 1.25 -4.10
C ARG A 99 -16.47 0.81 -5.35
N GLU A 100 -16.00 -0.25 -6.00
CA GLU A 100 -16.65 -0.82 -7.19
C GLU A 100 -18.04 -1.35 -6.88
N MET A 101 -18.22 -2.03 -5.75
CA MET A 101 -19.52 -2.51 -5.29
C MET A 101 -20.47 -1.32 -5.04
N LYS A 102 -20.02 -0.28 -4.33
CA LYS A 102 -20.83 0.92 -4.08
C LYS A 102 -21.26 1.61 -5.40
N LYS A 103 -20.35 1.73 -6.37
CA LYS A 103 -20.66 2.28 -7.70
C LYS A 103 -21.73 1.45 -8.44
N LYS A 104 -21.67 0.12 -8.30
CA LYS A 104 -22.61 -0.81 -8.94
C LYS A 104 -23.91 -1.02 -8.14
N GLY A 105 -24.12 -0.31 -7.03
CA GLY A 105 -25.32 -0.47 -6.18
C GLY A 105 -25.31 -1.70 -5.27
N TYR A 106 -24.14 -2.29 -5.01
CA TYR A 106 -23.97 -3.42 -4.11
C TYR A 106 -23.38 -2.96 -2.77
N LYS A 107 -23.89 -3.49 -1.66
CA LYS A 107 -23.35 -3.28 -0.32
C LYS A 107 -22.67 -4.56 0.18
N ILE A 108 -21.49 -4.42 0.79
CA ILE A 108 -20.86 -5.55 1.50
C ILE A 108 -21.66 -5.84 2.77
N VAL A 109 -22.21 -7.05 2.86
CA VAL A 109 -23.05 -7.48 3.98
C VAL A 109 -22.22 -8.24 5.01
N LYS A 110 -21.20 -8.99 4.59
CA LYS A 110 -20.35 -9.76 5.51
C LYS A 110 -18.92 -9.84 5.00
N GLN A 111 -17.95 -9.62 5.89
CA GLN A 111 -16.54 -9.88 5.65
C GLN A 111 -16.11 -10.91 6.70
N THR A 112 -15.62 -12.06 6.26
CA THR A 112 -15.14 -13.13 7.14
C THR A 112 -13.69 -13.43 6.76
N ASN A 113 -12.78 -13.23 7.71
CA ASN A 113 -11.40 -13.72 7.59
C ASN A 113 -11.43 -15.21 7.91
N LEU A 114 -11.00 -16.02 6.96
CA LEU A 114 -10.87 -17.46 7.12
C LEU A 114 -9.50 -17.79 7.73
N GLU A 115 -9.39 -18.94 8.37
CA GLU A 115 -8.17 -19.40 9.07
C GLU A 115 -6.99 -19.59 8.11
N ASP A 116 -7.28 -19.80 6.82
CA ASP A 116 -6.30 -19.90 5.72
C ASP A 116 -5.75 -18.53 5.26
N LYS A 117 -6.06 -17.44 5.96
CA LYS A 117 -5.72 -16.04 5.63
C LYS A 117 -6.42 -15.51 4.36
N SER A 118 -7.40 -16.22 3.83
CA SER A 118 -8.28 -15.70 2.79
C SER A 118 -9.40 -14.84 3.37
N ILE A 119 -9.93 -13.92 2.56
CA ILE A 119 -11.01 -13.01 2.98
C ILE A 119 -12.23 -13.32 2.13
N LYS A 120 -13.27 -13.90 2.75
CA LYS A 120 -14.57 -14.10 2.12
C LYS A 120 -15.42 -12.84 2.27
N VAL A 121 -15.91 -12.33 1.14
CA VAL A 121 -16.76 -11.13 1.09
C VAL A 121 -18.12 -11.51 0.52
N VAL A 122 -19.19 -11.32 1.31
CA VAL A 122 -20.58 -11.50 0.87
C VAL A 122 -21.16 -10.12 0.56
N VAL A 123 -21.72 -9.98 -0.63
CA VAL A 123 -22.34 -8.73 -1.11
C VAL A 123 -23.82 -8.94 -1.42
N ARG A 124 -24.63 -7.90 -1.21
CA ARG A 124 -26.06 -7.89 -1.56
C ARG A 124 -26.35 -6.66 -2.41
N LYS A 125 -27.14 -6.85 -3.46
CA LYS A 125 -27.64 -5.78 -4.32
C LYS A 125 -28.71 -4.99 -3.56
N TRP A 126 -28.64 -3.67 -3.60
CA TRP A 126 -29.71 -2.80 -3.15
C TRP A 126 -30.80 -2.74 -4.21
#